data_AF-A0AAD9XGL2-F1
#
_entry.id   AF-A0AAD9XGL2-F1
#
_cell.length_a   1.000
_cell.length_b   1.000
_cell.length_c   1.000
_cell.angle_alpha   90.00
_cell.angle_beta   90.00
_cell.angle_gamma   90.00
#
_symmetry.space_group_name_H-M   'P 1'
#
loop_
_entity.id
_entity.type
_entity.pdbx_description
1 polymer ?
#
loop_
_entity_poly.entity_id
_entity_poly.type
_entity_poly.pdbx_seq_one_letter_code
_entity_poly.pdbx_strand_id
1 'polypeptide(L)'
;MTSHDKFTIKTTLTEADVNGRDYITLDNEEEVGEHIVTHWHPMNIHKAISNKDGVELTIRDIDTKSDHKVNFRCNASYAGILQGHWRLNFIERRSLKAGDEIGFFWDPVLSMLCFSVLMKNYL
;
A
#
# COMPACT_ATOMS: atom_id res chain seq x y z
N MET A 1 -8.35 15.77 -22.82
CA MET A 1 -8.45 15.51 -21.37
C MET A 1 -7.27 14.65 -21.00
N THR A 2 -6.25 15.22 -20.37
CA THR A 2 -5.09 14.47 -19.88
C THR A 2 -5.58 13.54 -18.78
N SER A 3 -5.57 12.23 -19.05
CA SER A 3 -5.77 11.22 -18.02
C SER A 3 -4.61 11.38 -17.05
N HIS A 4 -4.81 12.13 -15.97
CA HIS A 4 -3.83 12.18 -14.89
C HIS A 4 -3.78 10.77 -14.32
N ASP A 5 -2.57 10.22 -14.28
CA ASP A 5 -2.34 8.94 -13.66
C ASP A 5 -2.76 9.04 -12.20
N LYS A 6 -3.80 8.31 -11.82
CA LYS A 6 -4.36 8.36 -10.47
C LYS A 6 -3.47 7.69 -9.43
N PHE A 7 -2.51 6.85 -9.86
CA PHE A 7 -1.63 6.11 -8.97
C PHE A 7 -0.49 7.01 -8.52
N THR A 8 -0.57 7.47 -7.28
CA THR A 8 0.38 8.43 -6.72
C THR A 8 1.55 7.76 -6.00
N ILE A 9 1.38 6.49 -5.60
CA ILE A 9 2.45 5.64 -5.07
C ILE A 9 2.65 4.48 -6.03
N LYS A 10 3.86 4.33 -6.56
CA LYS A 10 4.20 3.26 -7.50
C LYS A 10 5.49 2.60 -7.09
N THR A 11 5.54 1.27 -7.24
CA THR A 11 6.69 0.47 -6.85
C THR A 11 6.85 -0.69 -7.82
N THR A 12 8.07 -0.87 -8.34
CA THR A 12 8.49 -2.10 -8.98
C THR A 12 8.97 -3.07 -7.91
N LEU A 13 8.34 -4.24 -7.84
CA LEU A 13 8.65 -5.25 -6.84
C LEU A 13 10.05 -5.82 -7.04
N THR A 14 10.83 -5.89 -5.97
CA THR A 14 12.13 -6.57 -5.96
C THR A 14 11.98 -8.02 -5.50
N GLU A 15 13.03 -8.83 -5.66
CA GLU A 15 13.08 -10.18 -5.08
C GLU A 15 12.86 -10.17 -3.56
N ALA A 16 13.33 -9.13 -2.87
CA ALA A 16 13.14 -9.00 -1.44
C ALA A 16 11.66 -8.77 -1.08
N ASP A 17 10.91 -8.02 -1.88
CA ASP A 17 9.50 -7.71 -1.59
C ASP A 17 8.57 -8.92 -1.82
N VAL A 18 8.99 -9.84 -2.69
CA VAL A 18 8.21 -11.04 -3.03
C VAL A 18 8.61 -12.24 -2.17
N ASN A 19 9.90 -12.43 -1.95
CA ASN A 19 10.43 -13.65 -1.32
C ASN A 19 11.13 -13.38 0.01
N GLY A 20 11.74 -12.21 0.20
CA GLY A 20 12.61 -11.92 1.34
C GLY A 20 11.95 -11.24 2.54
N ARG A 21 10.76 -10.67 2.37
CA ARG A 21 10.06 -9.88 3.41
C ARG A 21 8.55 -10.13 3.34
N ASP A 22 7.88 -9.95 4.49
CA ASP A 22 6.42 -10.05 4.60
C ASP A 22 5.74 -8.67 4.62
N TYR A 23 6.44 -7.66 4.10
CA TYR A 23 5.99 -6.27 4.05
C TYR A 23 6.46 -5.58 2.78
N ILE A 24 5.79 -4.49 2.42
CA ILE A 24 6.22 -3.56 1.38
C ILE A 24 6.33 -2.15 1.96
N THR A 25 7.30 -1.39 1.45
CA THR A 25 7.45 0.03 1.78
C THR A 25 6.70 0.87 0.77
N LEU A 26 6.08 1.95 1.25
CA LEU A 26 5.47 2.99 0.42
C LEU A 26 6.45 4.17 0.39
N ASP A 27 7.30 4.21 -0.65
CA ASP A 27 8.46 5.11 -0.75
C ASP A 27 8.09 6.56 -1.20
N ASN A 28 6.83 6.97 -1.01
CA ASN A 28 6.37 8.33 -1.29
C ASN A 28 5.77 8.94 -0.01
N GLU A 29 6.64 9.53 0.81
CA GLU A 29 6.30 10.08 2.13
C GLU A 29 5.24 11.18 2.06
N GLU A 30 5.30 12.04 1.04
CA GLU A 30 4.33 13.11 0.80
C GLU A 30 2.94 12.53 0.57
N GLU A 31 2.82 11.54 -0.32
CA GLU A 31 1.55 10.87 -0.61
C GLU A 31 1.01 10.09 0.58
N VAL A 32 1.87 9.38 1.32
CA VAL A 32 1.45 8.69 2.54
C VAL A 32 0.94 9.68 3.58
N GLY A 33 1.65 10.80 3.78
CA GLY A 33 1.26 11.86 4.69
C GLY A 33 -0.08 12.49 4.29
N GLU A 34 -0.16 13.06 3.10
CA GLU A 34 -1.29 13.86 2.62
C GLU A 34 -2.55 13.02 2.38
N HIS A 35 -2.41 11.80 1.89
CA HIS A 35 -3.55 11.04 1.39
C HIS A 35 -3.92 9.85 2.25
N ILE A 36 -2.99 9.24 3.00
CA ILE A 36 -3.33 8.12 3.88
C ILE A 36 -3.55 8.64 5.31
N VAL A 37 -2.54 9.32 5.86
CA VAL A 37 -2.49 9.61 7.30
C VAL A 37 -3.27 10.88 7.69
N THR A 38 -3.29 11.92 6.84
CA THR A 38 -3.93 13.22 7.14
C THR A 38 -5.43 13.10 7.45
N HIS A 39 -6.09 12.07 6.92
CA HIS A 39 -7.52 11.85 7.17
C HIS A 39 -7.82 11.06 8.45
N TRP A 40 -6.79 10.61 9.19
CA TRP A 40 -6.99 9.76 10.36
C TRP A 40 -7.15 10.56 11.64
N HIS A 41 -7.88 9.97 12.59
CA HIS A 41 -7.92 10.48 13.95
C HIS A 41 -6.50 10.49 14.56
N PRO A 42 -6.08 11.53 15.31
CA PRO A 42 -4.71 11.64 15.85
C PRO A 42 -4.22 10.41 16.63
N MET A 43 -5.13 9.71 17.31
CA MET A 43 -4.81 8.46 18.02
C MET A 43 -4.38 7.32 17.08
N ASN A 44 -4.94 7.25 15.87
CA ASN A 44 -4.53 6.27 14.86
C ASN A 44 -3.18 6.66 14.24
N ILE A 45 -2.95 7.96 14.01
CA ILE A 45 -1.63 8.47 13.59
C ILE A 45 -0.57 8.07 14.62
N HIS A 46 -0.83 8.32 15.91
CA HIS A 46 0.07 7.93 16.98
C HIS A 46 0.33 6.42 16.98
N LYS A 47 -0.71 5.58 16.86
CA LYS A 47 -0.55 4.12 16.76
C LYS A 47 0.28 3.69 15.55
N ALA A 48 0.09 4.30 14.38
CA ALA A 48 0.86 3.98 13.19
C ALA A 48 2.35 4.26 13.36
N ILE A 49 2.69 5.29 14.15
CA ILE A 49 4.08 5.70 14.42
C ILE A 49 4.70 4.91 15.59
N SER A 50 3.96 4.68 16.67
CA SER A 50 4.53 4.18 17.93
C SER A 50 4.29 2.70 18.22
N ASN A 51 3.29 2.07 17.58
CA ASN A 51 2.94 0.68 17.85
C ASN A 51 3.55 -0.28 16.82
N LYS A 52 4.16 -1.37 17.31
CA LYS A 52 4.68 -2.45 16.46
C LYS A 52 3.57 -3.14 15.64
N ASP A 53 2.34 -3.16 16.14
CA ASP A 53 1.21 -3.77 15.44
C ASP A 53 0.59 -2.82 14.40
N GLY A 54 0.86 -1.52 14.51
CA GLY A 54 0.36 -0.48 13.60
C GLY A 54 -1.14 -0.26 13.70
N VAL A 55 -1.75 0.12 12.57
CA VAL A 55 -3.19 0.32 12.39
C VAL A 55 -3.69 -0.63 11.31
N GLU A 56 -4.76 -1.36 11.57
CA GLU A 56 -5.40 -2.20 10.55
C GLU A 56 -6.04 -1.30 9.48
N LEU A 57 -5.70 -1.54 8.22
CA LEU A 57 -6.30 -0.91 7.05
C LEU A 57 -6.95 -1.93 6.15
N THR A 58 -8.06 -1.52 5.54
CA THR A 58 -8.66 -2.24 4.42
C THR A 58 -8.22 -1.58 3.12
N ILE A 59 -7.56 -2.35 2.27
CA ILE A 59 -7.14 -1.94 0.93
C ILE A 59 -8.08 -2.54 -0.10
N ARG A 60 -8.58 -1.71 -1.02
CA ARG A 60 -9.39 -2.15 -2.15
C ARG A 60 -8.51 -2.49 -3.34
N ASP A 61 -8.47 -3.75 -3.72
CA ASP A 61 -7.92 -4.19 -4.99
C ASP A 61 -8.96 -3.91 -6.09
N ILE A 62 -8.69 -2.89 -6.92
CA ILE A 62 -9.66 -2.41 -7.90
C ILE A 62 -9.76 -3.33 -9.12
N ASP A 63 -8.73 -4.11 -9.42
CA ASP A 63 -8.74 -5.01 -10.59
C ASP A 63 -9.67 -6.21 -10.32
N THR A 64 -9.68 -6.69 -9.07
CA THR A 64 -10.51 -7.83 -8.65
C THR A 64 -11.76 -7.42 -7.89
N LYS A 65 -11.93 -6.12 -7.61
CA LYS A 65 -13.05 -5.56 -6.83
C LYS A 65 -13.20 -6.24 -5.47
N SER A 66 -12.08 -6.46 -4.77
CA SER A 66 -12.05 -7.14 -3.48
C SER A 66 -11.29 -6.34 -2.44
N ASP A 67 -11.69 -6.50 -1.18
CA ASP A 67 -11.17 -5.73 -0.05
C ASP A 67 -10.35 -6.62 0.87
N HIS A 68 -9.15 -6.17 1.26
CA HIS A 68 -8.17 -6.97 1.99
C HIS A 68 -7.59 -6.19 3.15
N LYS A 69 -7.46 -6.87 4.31
CA LYS A 69 -6.89 -6.26 5.51
C LYS A 69 -5.37 -6.37 5.53
N VAL A 70 -4.70 -5.32 5.98
CA VAL A 70 -3.26 -5.27 6.24
C VAL A 70 -3.00 -4.40 7.48
N ASN A 71 -1.80 -4.48 8.04
CA ASN A 71 -1.38 -3.57 9.09
C ASN A 71 -0.46 -2.50 8.49
N PHE A 72 -0.78 -1.24 8.75
CA PHE A 72 0.01 -0.10 8.34
C PHE A 72 0.80 0.49 9.51
N ARG A 73 2.07 0.78 9.24
CA ARG A 73 2.93 1.60 10.10
C ARG A 73 3.58 2.70 9.29
N CYS A 74 4.01 3.75 9.94
CA CYS A 74 4.91 4.71 9.34
C CYS A 74 5.91 5.24 10.38
N ASN A 75 6.99 5.88 9.93
CA ASN A 75 7.81 6.69 10.83
C ASN A 75 7.23 8.12 10.95
N ALA A 76 7.89 8.98 11.72
CA ALA A 76 7.47 10.37 11.89
C ALA A 76 7.55 11.20 10.58
N SER A 77 8.32 10.74 9.59
CA SER A 77 8.40 11.33 8.24
C SER A 77 7.41 10.70 7.26
N TYR A 78 6.49 9.86 7.72
CA TYR A 78 5.49 9.17 6.88
C TYR A 78 6.04 8.14 5.89
N ALA A 79 7.28 7.66 6.04
CA ALA A 79 7.71 6.47 5.31
C ALA A 79 6.86 5.27 5.73
N GLY A 80 5.98 4.82 4.82
CA GLY A 80 4.92 3.87 5.11
C GLY A 80 5.37 2.42 4.94
N ILE A 81 4.81 1.53 5.75
CA ILE A 81 5.01 0.08 5.65
C ILE A 81 3.65 -0.59 5.71
N LEU A 82 3.35 -1.42 4.71
CA LEU A 82 2.22 -2.35 4.73
C LEU A 82 2.74 -3.75 5.06
N GLN A 83 2.22 -4.36 6.12
CA GLN A 83 2.68 -5.64 6.65
C GLN A 83 1.51 -6.51 7.15
N GLY A 84 1.82 -7.64 7.80
CA GLY A 84 0.83 -8.59 8.29
C GLY A 84 0.35 -9.48 7.15
N HIS A 85 -0.92 -9.39 6.77
CA HIS A 85 -1.46 -10.18 5.67
C HIS A 85 -1.09 -9.64 4.26
N TRP A 86 -0.17 -8.68 4.15
CA TRP A 86 0.28 -8.14 2.85
C TRP A 86 0.70 -9.25 1.88
N ARG A 87 1.61 -10.12 2.31
CA ARG A 87 2.12 -11.22 1.49
C ARG A 87 0.99 -12.14 1.00
N LEU A 88 0.16 -12.63 1.90
CA LEU A 88 -0.94 -13.53 1.57
C LEU A 88 -1.95 -12.86 0.62
N ASN A 89 -2.39 -11.64 0.95
CA ASN A 89 -3.50 -10.98 0.27
C ASN A 89 -3.09 -10.33 -1.05
N PHE A 90 -1.81 -10.00 -1.24
CA PHE A 90 -1.36 -9.31 -2.45
C PHE A 90 -0.31 -10.13 -3.19
N ILE A 91 0.80 -10.50 -2.56
CA ILE A 91 1.87 -11.23 -3.26
C ILE A 91 1.38 -12.59 -3.76
N GLU A 92 0.89 -13.44 -2.87
CA GLU A 92 0.52 -14.82 -3.19
C GLU A 92 -0.80 -14.88 -3.97
N ARG A 93 -1.86 -14.22 -3.48
CA ARG A 93 -3.17 -14.20 -4.14
C ARG A 93 -3.12 -13.66 -5.57
N ARG A 94 -2.31 -12.61 -5.82
CA ARG A 94 -2.19 -12.00 -7.16
C ARG A 94 -1.03 -12.56 -7.98
N SER A 95 -0.35 -13.59 -7.47
CA SER A 95 0.83 -14.21 -8.09
C SER A 95 1.84 -13.14 -8.54
N LEU A 96 2.14 -12.19 -7.65
CA LEU A 96 3.09 -11.11 -7.94
C LEU A 96 4.51 -11.66 -7.93
N LYS A 97 5.34 -11.13 -8.82
CA LYS A 97 6.74 -11.52 -9.00
C LYS A 97 7.64 -10.30 -9.02
N ALA A 98 8.94 -10.53 -8.82
CA ALA A 98 9.92 -9.47 -9.00
C ALA A 98 9.83 -8.90 -10.43
N GLY A 99 9.88 -7.57 -10.52
CA GLY A 99 9.68 -6.81 -11.75
C GLY A 99 8.24 -6.40 -12.03
N ASP A 100 7.23 -6.98 -11.36
CA ASP A 100 5.86 -6.47 -11.46
C ASP A 100 5.79 -5.03 -10.91
N GLU A 101 5.07 -4.14 -11.59
CA GLU A 101 4.79 -2.80 -11.11
C GLU A 101 3.39 -2.76 -10.47
N ILE A 102 3.33 -2.25 -9.25
CA ILE A 102 2.09 -2.04 -8.51
C ILE A 102 1.88 -0.55 -8.24
N GLY A 103 0.62 -0.17 -8.09
CA GLY A 103 0.22 1.19 -7.82
C GLY A 103 -0.78 1.27 -6.69
N PHE A 104 -0.66 2.33 -5.88
CA PHE A 104 -1.64 2.72 -4.89
C PHE A 104 -2.10 4.16 -5.10
N PHE A 105 -3.32 4.43 -4.66
CA PHE A 105 -3.84 5.78 -4.51
C PHE A 105 -4.91 5.80 -3.43
N TRP A 106 -5.11 6.93 -2.78
CA TRP A 106 -6.23 7.11 -1.87
C TRP A 106 -7.49 7.50 -2.63
N ASP A 107 -8.58 6.77 -2.43
CA ASP A 107 -9.90 7.17 -2.91
C ASP A 107 -10.60 7.98 -1.81
N PRO A 108 -10.80 9.31 -1.98
CA PRO A 108 -11.42 10.15 -0.96
C PRO A 108 -12.91 9.87 -0.79
N VAL A 109 -13.59 9.35 -1.83
CA VAL A 109 -15.03 9.03 -1.78
C VAL A 109 -15.25 7.76 -0.97
N LEU A 110 -14.40 6.76 -1.17
CA LEU A 110 -14.43 5.52 -0.40
C LEU A 110 -13.74 5.67 0.96
N SER A 111 -12.89 6.69 1.13
CA SER A 111 -11.98 6.84 2.28
C SER A 111 -11.13 5.57 2.47
N MET A 112 -10.57 5.07 1.37
CA MET A 112 -9.84 3.81 1.32
C MET A 112 -8.60 3.92 0.44
N LEU A 113 -7.54 3.20 0.83
CA LEU A 113 -6.40 2.98 -0.03
C LEU A 113 -6.77 1.97 -1.10
N CYS A 114 -6.58 2.33 -2.37
CA CYS A 114 -6.81 1.47 -3.52
C CYS A 114 -5.48 0.92 -4.05
N PHE A 115 -5.50 -0.31 -4.55
CA PHE A 115 -4.38 -1.04 -5.12
C PHE A 115 -4.71 -1.54 -6.53
N SER A 116 -3.72 -1.56 -7.41
CA SER A 116 -3.78 -2.20 -8.73
C SER A 116 -2.41 -2.73 -9.15
N VAL A 117 -2.40 -3.74 -10.01
CA VAL A 117 -1.20 -4.17 -10.73
C VAL A 117 -1.11 -3.37 -12.03
N LEU A 118 -0.13 -2.48 -12.13
CA LEU A 118 0.03 -1.58 -13.28
C LEU A 118 0.67 -2.28 -14.46
N MET A 119 1.65 -3.14 -14.19
CA MET A 119 2.36 -3.91 -15.20
C MET A 119 2.78 -5.25 -14.63
N LYS A 120 2.56 -6.31 -15.41
CA LYS A 120 3.10 -7.64 -15.14
C LYS A 120 4.40 -7.82 -15.90
N ASN A 121 5.45 -8.23 -15.19
CA ASN A 121 6.68 -8.69 -15.81
C ASN A 121 6.50 -10.16 -16.21
N TYR A 122 6.51 -10.43 -17.52
CA TYR A 122 6.34 -11.77 -18.09
C TYR A 122 7.66 -12.47 -18.41
N LEU A 123 8.78 -11.89 -17.99
CA LEU A 123 10.12 -12.46 -18.15
C LEU A 123 10.35 -13.65 -17.21
#